data_AF-A0A832GEH2-F1
#
_entry.id   AF-A0A832GEH2-F1
#
_cell.length_a   1.000
_cell.length_b   1.000
_cell.length_c   1.000
_cell.angle_alpha   90.00
_cell.angle_beta   90.00
_cell.angle_gamma   90.00
#
_symmetry.space_group_name_H-M   'P 1'
#
loop_
_entity.id
_entity.type
_entity.pdbx_description
1 polymer ?
#
loop_
_entity_poly.entity_id
_entity_poly.type
_entity_poly.pdbx_seq_one_letter_code
_entity_poly.pdbx_strand_id
1 'polypeptide(L)'
;MNPWRAPPMLEIDRRYQSRIVSAEEAVRHIQSHQRLFLTGNCSVPQTVLKALVDYAPNLEDVEICQALSIGPADYVPFLRDNKVCFLRLEGVGFGGVPMHIELRLSVEDSPNSAGVVVDAIRAAKIALDRGLAGPIEQASAYLMKRPPRQMSDDEARWALESFCGGPR
;
A
#
# COMPACT_ATOMS: atom_id res chain seq x y z
N MET A 1 24.21 -33.70 2.22
CA MET A 1 24.09 -32.28 2.62
C MET A 1 22.61 -31.93 2.57
N ASN A 2 21.95 -31.62 3.68
CA ASN A 2 20.49 -31.47 3.72
C ASN A 2 20.09 -30.15 3.02
N PRO A 3 19.36 -30.19 1.90
CA PRO A 3 18.97 -28.98 1.15
C PRO A 3 17.90 -28.13 1.85
N TRP A 4 17.42 -28.57 3.02
CA TRP A 4 16.37 -27.92 3.81
C TRP A 4 16.87 -27.25 5.09
N ARG A 5 18.17 -26.93 5.21
CA ARG A 5 18.61 -26.05 6.30
C ARG A 5 18.00 -24.67 6.09
N ALA A 6 17.13 -24.25 7.02
CA ALA A 6 16.60 -22.90 7.02
C ALA A 6 17.76 -21.91 6.91
N PRO A 7 17.71 -20.94 5.97
CA PRO A 7 18.76 -19.95 5.83
C PRO A 7 18.95 -19.19 7.16
N PRO A 8 20.18 -18.75 7.48
CA PRO A 8 20.40 -17.95 8.68
C PRO A 8 19.52 -16.69 8.64
N MET A 9 18.86 -16.37 9.76
CA MET A 9 17.97 -15.21 9.87
C MET A 9 18.67 -13.95 9.36
N LEU A 10 18.05 -13.30 8.38
CA LEU A 10 18.57 -12.08 7.77
C LEU A 10 18.63 -10.99 8.84
N GLU A 11 19.52 -10.01 8.66
CA GLU A 11 19.65 -8.88 9.60
C GLU A 11 18.34 -8.10 9.74
N ILE A 12 17.57 -8.02 8.65
CA ILE A 12 16.23 -7.41 8.64
C ILE A 12 15.23 -8.19 9.50
N ASP A 13 15.34 -9.53 9.55
CA ASP A 13 14.47 -10.36 10.38
C ASP A 13 14.74 -10.10 11.86
N ARG A 14 16.02 -9.97 12.26
CA ARG A 14 16.37 -9.65 13.66
C ARG A 14 15.88 -8.27 14.07
N ARG A 15 16.05 -7.26 13.20
CA ARG A 15 15.56 -5.89 13.44
C ARG A 15 14.03 -5.84 13.50
N TYR A 16 13.34 -6.66 12.70
CA TYR A 16 11.89 -6.78 12.75
C TYR A 16 11.45 -7.43 14.06
N GLN A 17 12.03 -8.58 14.42
CA GLN A 17 11.74 -9.29 15.67
C GLN A 17 11.96 -8.43 16.91
N SER A 18 13.02 -7.60 16.93
CA SER A 18 13.27 -6.69 18.05
C SER A 18 12.25 -5.54 18.19
N ARG A 19 11.37 -5.35 17.20
CA ARG A 19 10.33 -4.33 17.17
C ARG A 19 8.92 -4.89 17.37
N ILE A 20 8.80 -6.20 17.56
CA ILE A 20 7.53 -6.84 17.88
C ILE A 20 7.21 -6.54 19.34
N VAL A 21 6.21 -5.70 19.55
CA VAL A 21 5.68 -5.32 20.87
C VAL A 21 4.15 -5.38 20.83
N SER A 22 3.50 -5.29 21.99
CA SER A 22 2.04 -5.20 22.04
C SER A 22 1.55 -3.85 21.48
N ALA A 23 0.27 -3.78 21.12
CA ALA A 23 -0.31 -2.54 20.62
C ALA A 23 -0.27 -1.44 21.70
N GLU A 24 -0.48 -1.79 22.96
CA GLU A 24 -0.45 -0.88 24.11
C GLU A 24 0.95 -0.32 24.36
N GLU A 25 1.99 -1.11 24.12
CA GLU A 25 3.37 -0.64 24.23
C GLU A 25 3.75 0.20 23.00
N ALA A 26 3.31 -0.21 21.81
CA ALA A 26 3.58 0.53 20.58
C ALA A 26 3.08 1.97 20.63
N VAL A 27 1.88 2.21 21.17
CA VAL A 27 1.28 3.55 21.24
C VAL A 27 1.97 4.48 22.25
N ARG A 28 2.72 3.94 23.23
CA ARG A 28 3.49 4.74 24.18
C ARG A 28 4.68 5.46 23.55
N HIS A 29 5.12 5.01 22.38
CA HIS A 29 6.17 5.70 21.62
C HIS A 29 5.68 6.98 20.92
N ILE A 30 4.36 7.22 20.93
CA ILE A 30 3.75 8.40 20.31
C ILE A 30 3.77 9.55 21.30
N GLN A 31 4.09 10.72 20.79
CA GLN A 31 4.20 11.96 21.56
C GLN A 31 3.25 13.02 21.00
N SER A 32 2.83 13.97 21.83
CA SER A 32 2.04 15.13 21.41
C SER A 32 2.71 15.85 20.24
N HIS A 33 1.89 16.44 19.37
CA HIS A 33 2.33 17.15 18.15
C HIS A 33 3.01 16.27 17.08
N GLN A 34 2.97 14.94 17.19
CA GLN A 34 3.47 14.05 16.14
C GLN A 34 2.44 13.83 15.03
N ARG A 35 2.94 13.55 13.83
CA ARG A 35 2.14 13.11 12.69
C ARG A 35 2.31 11.61 12.47
N LEU A 36 1.20 10.88 12.53
CA LEU A 36 1.12 9.43 12.34
C LEU A 36 0.55 9.14 10.95
N PHE A 37 1.22 8.27 10.20
CA PHE A 37 0.71 7.76 8.94
C PHE A 37 0.18 6.34 9.14
N LEU A 38 -1.12 6.17 8.97
CA LEU A 38 -1.77 4.87 9.09
C LEU A 38 -2.23 4.39 7.72
N THR A 39 -1.97 3.11 7.45
CA THR A 39 -2.44 2.42 6.26
C THR A 39 -3.97 2.24 6.33
N GLY A 40 -4.64 2.33 5.18
CA GLY A 40 -6.09 2.19 5.05
C GLY A 40 -6.57 0.82 4.56
N ASN A 41 -7.88 0.70 4.30
CA ASN A 41 -8.55 -0.47 3.73
C ASN A 41 -8.31 -1.77 4.51
N CYS A 42 -8.05 -2.88 3.81
CA CYS A 42 -7.78 -4.19 4.39
C CYS A 42 -6.47 -4.28 5.19
N SER A 43 -5.65 -3.22 5.17
CA SER A 43 -4.36 -3.16 5.87
C SER A 43 -4.39 -2.23 7.08
N VAL A 44 -5.57 -1.74 7.49
CA VAL A 44 -5.71 -0.98 8.74
C VAL A 44 -5.31 -1.88 9.91
N PRO A 45 -4.31 -1.49 10.73
CA PRO A 45 -3.92 -2.27 11.91
C PRO A 45 -4.95 -2.06 13.03
N GLN A 46 -6.09 -2.77 12.95
CA GLN A 46 -7.24 -2.58 13.84
C GLN A 46 -6.87 -2.64 15.33
N THR A 47 -5.98 -3.56 15.72
CA THR A 47 -5.49 -3.70 17.09
C THR A 47 -4.74 -2.46 17.57
N VAL A 48 -3.86 -1.90 16.72
CA VAL A 48 -3.09 -0.69 17.05
C VAL A 48 -4.01 0.53 17.06
N LEU A 49 -4.95 0.61 16.11
CA LEU A 49 -5.94 1.70 16.07
C LEU A 49 -6.82 1.72 17.34
N LYS A 50 -7.22 0.55 17.83
CA LYS A 50 -7.94 0.46 19.11
C LYS A 50 -7.08 0.98 20.27
N ALA A 51 -5.83 0.52 20.38
CA ALA A 51 -4.93 0.99 21.43
C ALA A 51 -4.65 2.50 21.34
N LEU A 52 -4.59 3.08 20.13
CA LEU A 52 -4.44 4.51 19.91
C LEU A 52 -5.62 5.29 20.48
N VAL A 53 -6.85 4.85 20.22
CA VAL A 53 -8.06 5.46 20.76
C VAL A 53 -8.08 5.40 22.29
N ASP A 54 -7.72 4.25 22.85
CA ASP A 54 -7.66 4.05 24.30
C ASP A 54 -6.54 4.91 24.95
N TYR A 55 -5.44 5.20 24.24
CA TYR A 55 -4.32 6.02 24.71
C TYR A 55 -4.48 7.53 24.45
N ALA A 56 -5.39 7.92 23.55
CA ALA A 56 -5.60 9.30 23.09
C ALA A 56 -5.71 10.37 24.20
N PRO A 57 -6.32 10.13 25.38
CA PRO A 57 -6.38 11.12 26.46
C PRO A 57 -5.02 11.57 27.01
N ASN A 58 -3.94 10.85 26.71
CA ASN A 58 -2.57 11.19 27.15
C ASN A 58 -1.80 12.04 26.13
N LEU A 59 -2.43 12.43 25.02
CA LEU A 59 -1.80 13.10 23.89
C LEU A 59 -2.52 14.40 23.55
N GLU A 60 -1.78 15.36 23.00
CA GLU A 60 -2.29 16.64 22.49
C GLU A 60 -1.83 16.83 21.04
N ASP A 61 -2.71 17.34 20.19
CA ASP A 61 -2.40 17.74 18.80
C ASP A 61 -1.66 16.68 17.95
N VAL A 62 -1.94 15.39 18.16
CA VAL A 62 -1.44 14.34 17.28
C VAL A 62 -2.26 14.31 16.00
N GLU A 63 -1.58 14.45 14.86
CA GLU A 63 -2.22 14.39 13.55
C GLU A 63 -2.19 12.96 13.02
N ILE A 64 -3.34 12.41 12.64
CA ILE A 64 -3.44 11.09 12.03
C ILE A 64 -3.78 11.25 10.55
N CYS A 65 -2.81 10.94 9.68
CA CYS A 65 -3.00 10.87 8.24
C CYS A 65 -3.37 9.44 7.84
N GLN A 66 -4.66 9.21 7.56
CA GLN A 66 -5.16 7.87 7.19
C GLN A 66 -6.19 7.97 6.06
N ALA A 67 -6.10 7.04 5.10
CA ALA A 67 -7.23 6.73 4.23
C ALA A 67 -8.26 5.93 5.02
N LEU A 68 -9.29 6.60 5.52
CA LEU A 68 -10.34 5.97 6.33
C LEU A 68 -11.25 5.12 5.44
N SER A 69 -11.33 3.83 5.75
CA SER A 69 -12.28 2.92 5.13
C SER A 69 -13.39 2.64 6.13
N ILE A 70 -14.62 2.97 5.76
CA ILE A 70 -15.80 2.77 6.59
C ILE A 70 -16.51 1.51 6.10
N GLY A 71 -16.62 0.53 6.99
CA GLY A 71 -17.29 -0.75 6.73
C GLY A 71 -16.33 -1.87 6.31
N PRO A 72 -16.75 -3.14 6.48
CA PRO A 72 -15.99 -4.29 6.03
C PRO A 72 -15.96 -4.35 4.49
N ALA A 73 -14.83 -4.77 3.92
CA ALA A 73 -14.71 -5.03 2.49
C ALA A 73 -15.27 -6.43 2.15
N ASP A 74 -16.52 -6.66 2.53
CA ASP A 74 -17.18 -7.95 2.36
C ASP A 74 -17.56 -8.21 0.90
N TYR A 75 -17.56 -9.49 0.52
CA TYR A 75 -18.09 -9.89 -0.78
C TYR A 75 -19.61 -9.74 -0.79
N VAL A 76 -20.10 -8.90 -1.71
CA VAL A 76 -21.53 -8.66 -1.91
C VAL A 76 -21.99 -9.50 -3.12
N PRO A 77 -22.74 -10.61 -2.93
CA PRO A 77 -22.94 -11.61 -3.98
C PRO A 77 -23.59 -11.11 -5.27
N PHE A 78 -24.46 -10.10 -5.18
CA PHE A 78 -25.13 -9.55 -6.37
C PHE A 78 -24.23 -8.63 -7.20
N LEU A 79 -23.12 -8.15 -6.64
CA LEU A 79 -22.15 -7.32 -7.37
C LEU A 79 -21.21 -8.15 -8.25
N ARG A 80 -21.02 -9.44 -7.95
CA ARG A 80 -20.14 -10.34 -8.72
C ARG A 80 -18.73 -9.74 -8.90
N ASP A 81 -18.27 -9.51 -10.13
CA ASP A 81 -16.94 -8.92 -10.46
C ASP A 81 -16.94 -7.38 -10.44
N ASN A 82 -18.12 -6.76 -10.34
CA ASN A 82 -18.26 -5.31 -10.28
C ASN A 82 -17.91 -4.80 -8.88
N LYS A 83 -16.73 -4.22 -8.77
CA LYS A 83 -16.24 -3.54 -7.58
C LYS A 83 -16.77 -2.12 -7.53
N VAL A 84 -17.52 -1.83 -6.47
CA VAL A 84 -18.02 -0.50 -6.17
C VAL A 84 -17.21 0.11 -5.04
N CYS A 85 -16.65 1.28 -5.27
CA CYS A 85 -15.91 2.06 -4.28
C CYS A 85 -16.57 3.44 -4.12
N PHE A 86 -16.79 3.84 -2.87
CA PHE A 86 -17.23 5.17 -2.51
C PHE A 86 -16.04 5.90 -1.87
N LEU A 87 -15.68 7.06 -2.41
CA LEU A 87 -14.62 7.90 -1.89
C LEU A 87 -15.24 9.22 -1.44
N ARG A 88 -14.96 9.62 -0.20
CA ARG A 88 -15.27 10.95 0.30
C ARG A 88 -13.97 11.63 0.71
N LEU A 89 -13.74 12.80 0.15
CA LEU A 89 -12.59 13.64 0.45
C LEU A 89 -13.11 14.92 1.08
N GLU A 90 -12.54 15.30 2.20
CA GLU A 90 -12.83 16.57 2.87
C GLU A 90 -11.54 17.39 2.92
N GLY A 91 -11.66 18.68 2.66
CA GLY A 91 -10.52 19.58 2.59
C GLY A 91 -10.90 21.00 2.96
N VAL A 92 -9.90 21.88 3.00
CA VAL A 92 -10.07 23.29 3.31
C VAL A 92 -9.36 24.11 2.23
N GLY A 93 -10.10 25.04 1.62
CA GLY A 93 -9.63 25.91 0.57
C GLY A 93 -9.10 27.25 1.09
N PHE A 94 -8.89 28.18 0.17
CA PHE A 94 -8.46 29.54 0.52
C PHE A 94 -9.42 30.19 1.51
N GLY A 95 -8.87 30.86 2.54
CA GLY A 95 -9.67 31.53 3.57
C GLY A 95 -10.36 30.60 4.56
N GLY A 96 -9.96 29.33 4.66
CA GLY A 96 -10.56 28.39 5.61
C GLY A 96 -11.90 27.82 5.13
N VAL A 97 -12.26 28.01 3.87
CA VAL A 97 -13.55 27.55 3.32
C VAL A 97 -13.53 26.02 3.20
N PRO A 98 -14.44 25.29 3.88
CA PRO A 98 -14.48 23.84 3.79
C PRO A 98 -14.93 23.40 2.39
N MET A 99 -14.36 22.31 1.90
CA MET A 99 -14.72 21.65 0.64
C MET A 99 -14.89 20.16 0.86
N HIS A 100 -15.79 19.54 0.09
CA HIS A 100 -15.98 18.10 0.09
C HIS A 100 -16.15 17.59 -1.34
N ILE A 101 -15.63 16.40 -1.62
CA ILE A 101 -15.79 15.67 -2.87
C ILE A 101 -16.31 14.29 -2.51
N GLU A 102 -17.41 13.88 -3.15
CA GLU A 102 -17.92 12.51 -3.08
C GLU A 102 -17.82 11.88 -4.47
N LEU A 103 -17.21 10.71 -4.54
CA LEU A 103 -16.98 9.94 -5.76
C LEU A 103 -17.53 8.52 -5.59
N ARG A 104 -18.15 8.01 -6.65
CA ARG A 104 -18.50 6.60 -6.77
C ARG A 104 -17.80 6.02 -7.99
N LEU A 105 -16.96 5.02 -7.76
CA LEU A 105 -16.31 4.23 -8.81
C LEU A 105 -16.98 2.86 -8.89
N SER A 106 -17.41 2.45 -10.08
CA SER A 106 -17.94 1.10 -10.35
C SER A 106 -17.17 0.54 -11.51
N VAL A 107 -16.44 -0.55 -11.28
CA VAL A 107 -15.56 -1.16 -12.27
C VAL A 107 -15.57 -2.68 -12.17
N GLU A 108 -15.39 -3.37 -13.29
CA GLU A 108 -15.07 -4.80 -13.28
C GLU A 108 -13.60 -4.99 -12.85
N ASP A 109 -13.35 -5.63 -11.71
CA ASP A 109 -12.00 -5.72 -11.13
C ASP A 109 -11.08 -6.67 -11.92
N SER A 110 -11.65 -7.77 -12.45
CA SER A 110 -10.88 -8.78 -13.17
C SER A 110 -10.31 -8.26 -14.50
N PRO A 111 -11.08 -7.65 -15.42
CA PRO A 111 -10.55 -7.08 -16.65
C PRO A 111 -9.54 -5.94 -16.40
N ASN A 112 -9.78 -5.11 -15.38
CA ASN A 112 -8.86 -4.04 -15.00
C ASN A 112 -7.50 -4.59 -14.57
N SER A 113 -7.51 -5.67 -13.79
CA SER A 113 -6.28 -6.32 -13.33
C SER A 113 -5.60 -7.16 -14.41
N ALA A 114 -6.37 -7.70 -15.36
CA ALA A 114 -5.86 -8.54 -16.44
C ALA A 114 -4.83 -7.79 -17.31
N GLY A 115 -5.07 -6.51 -17.62
CA GLY A 115 -4.10 -5.68 -18.37
C GLY A 115 -2.75 -5.58 -17.66
N VAL A 116 -2.77 -5.31 -16.35
CA VAL A 116 -1.56 -5.24 -15.51
C VAL A 116 -0.79 -6.56 -15.52
N VAL A 117 -1.50 -7.69 -15.44
CA VAL A 117 -0.91 -9.03 -15.46
C VAL A 117 -0.27 -9.35 -16.82
N VAL A 118 -0.94 -9.00 -17.92
CA VAL A 118 -0.39 -9.19 -19.28
C VAL A 118 0.92 -8.42 -19.44
N ASP A 119 0.98 -7.17 -19.00
CA ASP A 119 2.20 -6.37 -19.08
C ASP A 119 3.30 -6.91 -18.16
N ALA A 120 2.94 -7.43 -16.98
CA ALA A 120 3.90 -8.07 -16.07
C ALA A 120 4.54 -9.32 -16.72
N ILE A 121 3.75 -10.17 -17.37
CA ILE A 121 4.24 -11.36 -18.08
C ILE A 121 5.18 -10.96 -19.21
N ARG A 122 4.84 -9.91 -19.97
CA ARG A 122 5.68 -9.41 -21.07
C ARG A 122 6.99 -8.84 -20.56
N ALA A 123 6.96 -8.05 -19.49
CA ALA A 123 8.16 -7.53 -18.84
C ALA A 123 9.05 -8.66 -18.31
N ALA A 124 8.45 -9.70 -17.71
CA ALA A 124 9.18 -10.89 -17.26
C ALA A 124 9.84 -11.64 -18.42
N LYS A 125 9.17 -11.76 -19.57
CA LYS A 125 9.76 -12.36 -20.78
C LYS A 125 10.95 -11.56 -21.31
N ILE A 126 10.85 -10.22 -21.35
CA ILE A 126 11.96 -9.34 -21.74
C ILE A 126 13.15 -9.50 -20.78
N ALA A 127 12.88 -9.58 -19.48
CA ALA A 127 13.92 -9.82 -18.47
C ALA A 127 14.62 -11.17 -18.69
N LEU A 128 13.84 -12.22 -18.94
CA LEU A 128 14.35 -13.56 -19.22
C LEU A 128 15.24 -13.57 -20.47
N ASP A 129 14.81 -12.92 -21.56
CA ASP A 129 15.57 -12.85 -22.81
C ASP A 129 16.88 -12.06 -22.66
N ARG A 130 16.95 -11.15 -21.69
CA ARG A 130 18.16 -10.41 -21.32
C ARG A 130 19.02 -11.12 -20.26
N GLY A 131 18.63 -12.32 -19.83
CA GLY A 131 19.35 -13.08 -18.79
C GLY A 131 19.30 -12.42 -17.41
N LEU A 132 18.30 -11.57 -17.13
CA LEU A 132 18.13 -10.93 -15.83
C LEU A 132 17.41 -11.86 -14.84
N ALA A 133 17.76 -11.74 -13.56
CA ALA A 133 17.16 -12.50 -12.47
C ALA A 133 16.87 -11.59 -11.26
N GLY A 134 15.98 -12.04 -10.38
CA GLY A 134 15.51 -11.24 -9.26
C GLY A 134 14.40 -10.24 -9.64
N PRO A 135 14.03 -9.34 -8.73
CA PRO A 135 12.99 -8.37 -8.99
C PRO A 135 13.43 -7.34 -10.04
N ILE A 136 12.63 -7.16 -11.08
CA ILE A 136 12.83 -6.09 -12.07
C ILE A 136 12.22 -4.82 -11.50
N GLU A 137 13.05 -3.95 -10.92
CA GLU A 137 12.57 -2.77 -10.17
C GLU A 137 11.66 -1.88 -11.00
N GLN A 138 11.97 -1.67 -12.28
CA GLN A 138 11.20 -0.83 -13.19
C GLN A 138 9.78 -1.36 -13.37
N ALA A 139 9.64 -2.66 -13.66
CA ALA A 139 8.35 -3.30 -13.83
C ALA A 139 7.59 -3.46 -12.49
N SER A 140 8.31 -3.77 -11.42
CA SER A 140 7.73 -3.92 -10.08
C SER A 140 7.12 -2.60 -9.61
N ALA A 141 7.81 -1.48 -9.81
CA ALA A 141 7.35 -0.16 -9.36
C ALA A 141 6.04 0.26 -10.01
N TYR A 142 5.82 -0.09 -11.28
CA TYR A 142 4.61 0.31 -12.00
C TYR A 142 3.46 -0.70 -11.85
N LEU A 143 3.76 -2.00 -11.80
CA LEU A 143 2.74 -3.05 -11.90
C LEU A 143 2.34 -3.64 -10.54
N MET A 144 3.10 -3.38 -9.47
CA MET A 144 2.88 -3.98 -8.15
C MET A 144 2.60 -2.93 -7.08
N LYS A 145 1.72 -3.26 -6.14
CA LYS A 145 1.34 -2.35 -5.03
C LYS A 145 2.46 -2.10 -4.01
N ARG A 146 3.42 -3.03 -3.90
CA ARG A 146 4.59 -2.94 -2.99
C ARG A 146 5.86 -3.36 -3.71
N PRO A 147 6.47 -2.48 -4.51
CA PRO A 147 7.74 -2.75 -5.16
C PRO A 147 8.91 -2.74 -4.15
N PRO A 148 10.05 -3.37 -4.47
CA PRO A 148 11.27 -3.24 -3.68
C PRO A 148 11.80 -1.80 -3.61
N ARG A 149 11.61 -1.03 -4.70
CA ARG A 149 11.92 0.40 -4.78
C ARG A 149 10.67 1.16 -5.18
N GLN A 150 10.15 1.99 -4.28
CA GLN A 150 9.00 2.84 -4.57
C GLN A 150 9.41 3.98 -5.51
N MET A 151 8.58 4.25 -6.52
CA MET A 151 8.71 5.38 -7.43
C MET A 151 7.35 6.08 -7.53
N SER A 152 7.30 7.33 -7.98
CA SER A 152 6.02 7.93 -8.37
C SER A 152 5.47 7.22 -9.62
N ASP A 153 4.15 7.29 -9.84
CA ASP A 153 3.50 6.59 -10.96
C ASP A 153 4.08 7.01 -12.32
N ASP A 154 4.39 8.30 -12.51
CA ASP A 154 4.98 8.82 -13.74
C ASP A 154 6.41 8.30 -13.95
N GLU A 155 7.25 8.31 -12.90
CA GLU A 155 8.61 7.77 -12.96
C GLU A 155 8.59 6.26 -13.20
N ALA A 156 7.71 5.53 -12.52
CA ALA A 156 7.55 4.09 -12.66
C ALA A 156 7.12 3.72 -14.08
N ARG A 157 6.18 4.49 -14.66
CA ARG A 157 5.75 4.33 -16.05
C ARG A 157 6.92 4.51 -17.01
N TRP A 158 7.64 5.63 -16.89
CA TRP A 158 8.77 5.93 -17.75
C TRP A 158 9.88 4.89 -17.63
N ALA A 159 10.15 4.41 -16.41
CA ALA A 159 11.12 3.36 -16.15
C ALA A 159 10.73 2.03 -16.80
N LEU A 160 9.45 1.63 -16.73
CA LEU A 160 8.94 0.43 -17.39
C LEU A 160 9.02 0.57 -18.93
N GLU A 161 8.58 1.69 -19.48
CA GLU A 161 8.65 1.95 -20.93
C GLU A 161 10.10 1.90 -21.44
N SER A 162 11.02 2.55 -20.72
CA SER A 162 12.46 2.52 -21.02
C SER A 162 13.03 1.10 -20.92
N PHE A 163 12.62 0.33 -19.90
CA PHE A 163 13.01 -1.08 -19.77
C PHE A 163 12.51 -1.90 -20.97
N CYS A 164 11.30 -1.66 -21.46
CA CYS A 164 10.73 -2.38 -22.59
C CYS A 164 11.33 -2.01 -23.96
N GLY A 165 12.17 -0.99 -24.05
CA GLY A 165 12.80 -0.54 -25.31
C GLY A 165 12.50 0.90 -25.72
N GLY A 166 11.85 1.68 -24.84
CA GLY A 166 11.48 3.08 -25.10
C GLY A 166 10.13 3.22 -25.81
N PRO A 167 9.59 4.45 -25.90
CA PRO A 167 8.39 4.72 -26.68
C PRO A 167 8.64 4.44 -28.17
N ARG A 168 7.62 3.91 -28.86
CA ARG A 168 7.61 3.85 -30.32
C ARG A 168 7.33 5.22 -30.93
#